data_AF-A0A373DJA2-F1
#
_entry.id   AF-A0A373DJA2-F1
#
_cell.length_a   1.000
_cell.length_b   1.000
_cell.length_c   1.000
_cell.angle_alpha   90.00
_cell.angle_beta   90.00
_cell.angle_gamma   90.00
#
_symmetry.space_group_name_H-M   'P 1'
#
loop_
_entity.id
_entity.type
_entity.pdbx_description
1 polymer ?
#
loop_
_entity_poly.entity_id
_entity_poly.type
_entity_poly.pdbx_seq_one_letter_code
_entity_poly.pdbx_strand_id
1 'polypeptide(L)'
;MGNLNAHALHELELQGWTEADWCRLHGHDPAQPWGGDACGCSDDRCIGHHHDATDECQCLPAMIDQVREQEYLSMVGKSIWAEHCDAIEQDSAAKRERADTMLAKMIAGYYAGATWHGFVDRGIAYRNQHNDSTWLIYDAANETATSEELLVTV
;
A
#
# COMPACT_ATOMS: atom_id res chain seq x y z
N MET A 1 -21.23 18.41 -8.57
CA MET A 1 -21.10 17.43 -9.65
C MET A 1 -19.61 17.25 -9.85
N GLY A 2 -19.12 16.05 -9.57
CA GLY A 2 -17.70 15.69 -9.66
C GLY A 2 -17.18 15.74 -11.09
N ASN A 3 -15.85 15.79 -11.23
CA ASN A 3 -15.18 15.66 -12.53
C ASN A 3 -15.14 14.20 -13.04
N LEU A 4 -15.45 13.22 -12.19
CA LEU A 4 -15.48 11.81 -12.58
C LEU A 4 -16.54 11.54 -13.65
N ASN A 5 -16.16 10.78 -14.67
CA ASN A 5 -17.09 10.30 -15.68
C ASN A 5 -17.96 9.15 -15.14
N ALA A 6 -19.04 8.84 -15.86
CA ALA A 6 -20.01 7.82 -15.42
C ALA A 6 -19.40 6.42 -15.26
N HIS A 7 -18.39 6.08 -16.07
CA HIS A 7 -17.69 4.80 -15.97
C HIS A 7 -16.87 4.72 -14.67
N ALA A 8 -16.11 5.76 -14.35
CA ALA A 8 -15.33 5.84 -13.12
C ALA A 8 -16.22 5.78 -11.87
N LEU A 9 -17.35 6.50 -11.88
CA LEU A 9 -18.32 6.45 -10.79
C LEU A 9 -18.91 5.05 -10.60
N HIS A 10 -19.25 4.37 -11.70
CA HIS A 10 -19.79 3.02 -11.63
C HIS A 10 -18.75 2.02 -11.10
N GLU A 11 -17.50 2.12 -11.53
CA GLU A 11 -16.43 1.25 -11.04
C GLU A 11 -16.18 1.45 -9.54
N LEU A 12 -16.10 2.70 -9.06
CA LEU A 12 -15.98 2.98 -7.63
C LEU A 12 -17.16 2.39 -6.84
N GLU A 13 -18.39 2.52 -7.35
CA GLU A 13 -19.59 1.96 -6.72
C GLU A 13 -19.51 0.43 -6.62
N LEU A 14 -19.04 -0.26 -7.66
CA LEU A 14 -18.83 -1.72 -7.64
C LEU A 14 -17.83 -2.15 -6.56
N GLN A 15 -16.84 -1.32 -6.27
CA GLN A 15 -15.87 -1.54 -5.20
C GLN A 15 -16.35 -1.08 -3.81
N GLY A 16 -17.57 -0.53 -3.72
CA GLY A 16 -18.15 -0.04 -2.47
C GLY A 16 -17.63 1.33 -2.03
N TRP A 17 -17.07 2.12 -2.94
CA TRP A 17 -16.57 3.46 -2.68
C TRP A 17 -17.45 4.55 -3.30
N THR A 18 -17.60 5.65 -2.58
CA THR A 18 -18.16 6.89 -3.13
C THR A 18 -17.05 7.78 -3.70
N GLU A 19 -17.40 8.77 -4.53
CA GLU A 19 -16.43 9.81 -4.97
C GLU A 19 -15.77 10.49 -3.76
N ALA A 20 -16.52 10.75 -2.69
CA ALA A 20 -15.99 11.36 -1.47
C ALA A 20 -14.96 10.46 -0.76
N ASP A 21 -15.16 9.14 -0.79
CA ASP A 21 -14.19 8.19 -0.24
C ASP A 21 -12.92 8.16 -1.10
N TRP A 22 -13.07 8.16 -2.42
CA TRP A 22 -11.95 8.23 -3.36
C TRP A 22 -11.13 9.52 -3.20
N CYS A 23 -11.81 10.67 -3.06
CA CYS A 23 -11.16 11.95 -2.71
C CYS A 23 -10.32 11.80 -1.45
N ARG A 24 -10.90 11.25 -0.37
CA ARG A 24 -10.23 11.12 0.92
C ARG A 24 -9.01 10.19 0.84
N LEU A 25 -9.12 9.07 0.14
CA LEU A 25 -8.03 8.10 -0.04
C LEU A 25 -6.81 8.72 -0.74
N HIS A 26 -7.05 9.65 -1.66
CA HIS A 26 -5.99 10.34 -2.41
C HIS A 26 -5.63 11.72 -1.86
N GLY A 27 -6.08 12.07 -0.65
CA GLY A 27 -5.71 13.32 0.02
C GLY A 27 -6.38 14.58 -0.55
N HIS A 28 -7.45 14.42 -1.35
CA HIS A 28 -8.28 15.53 -1.81
C HIS A 28 -9.38 15.85 -0.79
N ASP A 29 -9.88 17.09 -0.82
CA ASP A 29 -11.02 17.50 0.00
C ASP A 29 -12.31 16.80 -0.50
N PRO A 30 -12.96 15.95 0.31
CA PRO A 30 -14.19 15.25 -0.10
C PRO A 30 -15.40 16.18 -0.28
N ALA A 31 -15.31 17.44 0.17
CA ALA A 31 -16.33 18.46 -0.07
C ALA A 31 -16.17 19.18 -1.43
N GLN A 32 -15.04 18.98 -2.12
CA GLN A 32 -14.77 19.51 -3.45
C GLN A 32 -14.99 18.44 -4.53
N PRO A 33 -15.26 18.84 -5.78
CA PRO A 33 -15.19 17.92 -6.91
C PRO A 33 -13.84 17.21 -6.97
N TRP A 34 -13.83 15.96 -7.47
CA TRP A 34 -12.60 15.22 -7.74
C TRP A 34 -11.54 16.08 -8.43
N GLY A 35 -10.35 16.14 -7.84
CA GLY A 35 -9.25 17.00 -8.27
C GLY A 35 -8.31 16.37 -9.29
N GLY A 36 -8.48 15.09 -9.62
CA GLY A 36 -7.76 14.40 -10.67
C GLY A 36 -8.54 14.38 -12.00
N ASP A 37 -8.16 13.47 -12.89
CA ASP A 37 -8.81 13.34 -14.20
C ASP A 37 -10.16 12.61 -14.11
N ALA A 38 -11.02 12.86 -15.10
CA ALA A 38 -12.35 12.26 -15.22
C ALA A 38 -12.35 10.72 -15.25
N CYS A 39 -11.24 10.09 -15.65
CA CYS A 39 -11.08 8.64 -15.57
C CYS A 39 -10.93 8.09 -14.14
N GLY A 40 -10.73 8.94 -13.13
CA GLY A 40 -10.48 8.54 -11.73
C GLY A 40 -9.02 8.54 -11.30
N CYS A 41 -8.09 8.84 -12.21
CA CYS A 41 -6.67 9.01 -11.89
C CYS A 41 -6.44 10.29 -11.06
N SER A 42 -5.54 10.24 -10.07
CA SER A 42 -5.17 11.43 -9.27
C SER A 42 -4.33 12.44 -10.05
N ASP A 43 -3.76 12.07 -11.21
CA ASP A 43 -3.15 13.01 -12.15
C ASP A 43 -4.23 13.65 -13.03
N ASP A 44 -4.45 14.95 -12.85
CA ASP A 44 -5.42 15.76 -13.60
C ASP A 44 -5.01 16.02 -15.06
N ARG A 45 -3.79 15.61 -15.43
CA ARG A 45 -3.28 15.67 -16.82
C ARG A 45 -3.42 14.33 -17.54
N CYS A 46 -4.14 13.36 -16.97
CA CYS A 46 -4.35 12.06 -17.60
C CYS A 46 -5.17 12.22 -18.90
N ILE A 47 -4.49 12.30 -20.04
CA ILE A 47 -5.11 12.26 -21.37
C ILE A 47 -4.88 10.89 -22.06
N GLY A 48 -4.63 9.86 -21.25
CA GLY A 48 -4.12 8.57 -21.72
C GLY A 48 -2.61 8.57 -21.96
N HIS A 49 -1.80 9.26 -21.15
CA HIS A 49 -0.34 9.22 -21.31
C HIS A 49 0.31 7.89 -20.88
N HIS A 50 -0.41 7.06 -20.12
CA HIS A 50 0.09 5.77 -19.61
C HIS A 50 -0.45 4.54 -20.34
N HIS A 51 -1.33 4.75 -21.33
CA HIS A 51 -1.87 3.73 -22.23
C HIS A 51 -1.96 4.32 -23.64
N ASP A 52 -2.29 3.57 -24.69
CA ASP A 52 -2.50 4.20 -26.00
C ASP A 52 -3.77 5.07 -25.96
N ALA A 53 -3.81 6.17 -26.72
CA ALA A 53 -5.00 7.02 -26.82
C ALA A 53 -6.22 6.29 -27.42
N THR A 54 -6.00 5.18 -28.12
CA THR A 54 -7.08 4.32 -28.62
C THR A 54 -7.55 3.28 -27.61
N ASP A 55 -6.81 3.07 -26.51
CA ASP A 55 -7.14 2.09 -25.48
C ASP A 55 -8.02 2.71 -24.39
N GLU A 56 -8.82 1.86 -23.74
CA GLU A 56 -9.57 2.24 -22.55
C GLU A 56 -8.61 2.55 -21.40
N CYS A 57 -8.86 3.66 -20.71
CA CYS A 57 -8.05 4.05 -19.56
C CYS A 57 -8.18 3.06 -18.41
N GLN A 58 -7.08 2.40 -18.06
CA GLN A 58 -7.01 1.43 -16.95
C GLN A 58 -6.42 2.02 -15.66
N CYS A 59 -6.29 3.35 -15.57
CA CYS A 59 -5.71 3.99 -14.39
C CYS A 59 -6.53 3.74 -13.12
N LEU A 60 -7.86 3.86 -13.20
CA LEU A 60 -8.71 3.64 -12.04
C LEU A 60 -8.60 2.18 -11.54
N PRO A 61 -8.85 1.12 -12.34
CA PRO A 61 -8.66 -0.25 -11.90
C PRO A 61 -7.29 -0.51 -11.26
N ALA A 62 -6.21 -0.03 -11.87
CA ALA A 62 -4.86 -0.20 -11.33
C ALA A 62 -4.67 0.48 -9.95
N MET A 63 -5.22 1.69 -9.78
CA MET A 63 -5.16 2.39 -8.50
C MET A 63 -6.03 1.71 -7.42
N ILE A 64 -7.19 1.16 -7.82
CA ILE A 64 -8.03 0.35 -6.92
C ILE A 64 -7.25 -0.87 -6.44
N ASP A 65 -6.62 -1.61 -7.35
CA ASP A 65 -5.79 -2.78 -7.01
C ASP A 65 -4.65 -2.40 -6.06
N GLN A 66 -3.99 -1.26 -6.29
CA GLN A 66 -2.95 -0.74 -5.40
C GLN A 66 -3.47 -0.44 -3.99
N VAL A 67 -4.65 0.20 -3.87
CA VAL A 67 -5.28 0.45 -2.56
C VAL A 67 -5.61 -0.86 -1.86
N ARG A 68 -6.18 -1.84 -2.57
CA ARG A 68 -6.50 -3.16 -2.00
C ARG A 68 -5.27 -3.92 -1.57
N GLU A 69 -4.19 -3.87 -2.35
CA GLU A 69 -2.92 -4.45 -1.98
C GLU A 69 -2.38 -3.80 -0.70
N GLN A 70 -2.43 -2.46 -0.60
CA GLN A 70 -2.00 -1.75 0.59
C GLN A 70 -2.85 -2.11 1.83
N GLU A 71 -4.17 -2.22 1.70
CA GLU A 71 -5.08 -2.67 2.78
C GLU A 71 -4.71 -4.09 3.24
N TYR A 72 -4.49 -5.01 2.29
CA TYR A 72 -4.08 -6.38 2.58
C TYR A 72 -2.72 -6.42 3.29
N LEU A 73 -1.73 -5.71 2.79
CA LEU A 73 -0.39 -5.66 3.38
C LEU A 73 -0.40 -5.02 4.77
N SER A 74 -1.27 -4.05 5.02
CA SER A 74 -1.46 -3.45 6.34
C SER A 74 -2.01 -4.48 7.34
N MET A 75 -3.02 -5.24 6.94
CA MET A 75 -3.60 -6.32 7.77
C MET A 75 -2.59 -7.44 8.06
N VAL A 76 -1.85 -7.88 7.04
CA VAL A 76 -0.83 -8.92 7.17
C VAL A 76 0.33 -8.43 8.04
N GLY A 77 0.84 -7.22 7.78
CA GLY A 77 1.88 -6.58 8.57
C GLY A 77 1.50 -6.45 10.04
N LYS A 78 0.26 -6.03 10.33
CA LYS A 78 -0.28 -5.97 11.70
C LYS A 78 -0.25 -7.32 12.39
N SER A 79 -0.64 -8.37 11.69
CA SER A 79 -0.67 -9.73 12.25
C SER A 79 0.74 -10.26 12.53
N ILE A 80 1.70 -10.00 11.64
CA ILE A 80 3.11 -10.36 11.80
C ILE A 80 3.73 -9.60 12.99
N TRP A 81 3.47 -8.29 13.06
CA TRP A 81 3.98 -7.44 14.13
C TRP A 81 3.43 -7.85 15.50
N ALA A 82 2.14 -8.16 15.59
CA ALA A 82 1.53 -8.66 16.83
C ALA A 82 2.21 -9.95 17.33
N GLU A 83 2.46 -10.92 16.45
CA GLU A 83 3.14 -12.16 16.83
C GLU A 83 4.59 -11.91 17.27
N HIS A 84 5.28 -10.93 16.66
CA HIS A 84 6.61 -10.48 17.08
C HIS A 84 6.59 -9.86 18.50
N CYS A 85 5.67 -8.93 18.76
CA CYS A 85 5.50 -8.32 20.09
C CYS A 85 5.21 -9.37 21.16
N ASP A 86 4.27 -10.28 20.90
CA ASP A 86 3.96 -11.40 21.80
C ASP A 86 5.20 -12.27 22.08
N ALA A 87 6.05 -12.47 21.06
CA ALA A 87 7.26 -13.27 21.19
C ALA A 87 8.29 -12.63 22.14
N ILE A 88 8.38 -11.29 22.13
CA ILE A 88 9.22 -10.51 23.03
C ILE A 88 8.65 -10.56 24.44
N GLU A 89 7.36 -10.23 24.59
CA GLU A 89 6.69 -10.17 25.90
C GLU A 89 6.74 -11.50 26.65
N GLN A 90 6.61 -12.61 25.93
CA GLN A 90 6.58 -13.96 26.51
C GLN A 90 7.94 -14.65 26.50
N ASP A 91 9.00 -13.98 26.01
CA ASP A 91 10.30 -14.58 25.70
C ASP A 91 10.19 -15.96 25.01
N SER A 92 9.36 -16.04 23.97
CA SER A 92 9.00 -17.31 23.34
C SER A 92 9.73 -17.52 22.02
N ALA A 93 10.69 -18.46 22.00
CA ALA A 93 11.40 -18.86 20.79
C ALA A 93 10.45 -19.38 19.69
N ALA A 94 9.41 -20.12 20.07
CA ALA A 94 8.43 -20.64 19.13
C ALA A 94 7.58 -19.53 18.48
N LYS A 95 7.29 -18.45 19.21
CA LYS A 95 6.61 -17.26 18.65
C LYS A 95 7.54 -16.50 17.71
N ARG A 96 8.82 -16.34 18.07
CA ARG A 96 9.84 -15.71 17.20
C ARG A 96 9.93 -16.43 15.86
N GLU A 97 10.05 -17.76 15.87
CA GLU A 97 10.10 -18.57 14.65
C GLU A 97 8.82 -18.44 13.79
N ARG A 98 7.65 -18.32 14.41
CA ARG A 98 6.39 -18.10 13.68
C ARG A 98 6.34 -16.71 13.06
N ALA A 99 6.71 -15.66 13.79
CA ALA A 99 6.78 -14.31 13.27
C ALA A 99 7.74 -14.23 12.07
N ASP A 100 8.93 -14.83 12.19
CA ASP A 100 9.91 -14.92 11.10
C ASP A 100 9.35 -15.68 9.88
N THR A 101 8.66 -16.80 10.11
CA THR A 101 8.02 -17.58 9.04
C THR A 101 6.93 -16.80 8.32
N MET A 102 6.11 -16.05 9.06
CA MET A 102 5.06 -15.20 8.48
C MET A 102 5.68 -14.05 7.67
N LEU A 103 6.72 -13.42 8.21
CA LEU A 103 7.47 -12.37 7.51
C LEU A 103 8.11 -12.89 6.21
N ALA A 104 8.80 -14.03 6.26
CA ALA A 104 9.42 -14.62 5.08
C ALA A 104 8.39 -14.92 3.97
N LYS A 105 7.18 -15.35 4.32
CA LYS A 105 6.09 -15.57 3.36
C LYS A 105 5.59 -14.27 2.72
N MET A 106 5.42 -13.21 3.51
CA MET A 106 5.06 -11.89 2.99
C MET A 106 6.14 -11.36 2.03
N ILE A 107 7.41 -11.48 2.41
CA ILE A 107 8.56 -11.06 1.59
C ILE A 107 8.59 -11.82 0.26
N ALA A 108 8.43 -13.14 0.29
CA ALA A 108 8.43 -13.95 -0.93
C ALA A 108 7.27 -13.63 -1.88
N GLY A 109 6.12 -13.19 -1.34
CA GLY A 109 4.93 -12.88 -2.14
C GLY A 109 4.94 -11.48 -2.76
N TYR A 110 5.43 -10.48 -2.04
CA TYR A 110 5.22 -9.06 -2.40
C TYR A 110 6.52 -8.25 -2.56
N TYR A 111 7.64 -8.75 -2.05
CA TYR A 111 8.91 -8.00 -2.02
C TYR A 111 10.01 -8.79 -2.73
N ALA A 112 9.76 -9.11 -4.00
CA ALA A 112 10.71 -9.80 -4.84
C ALA A 112 12.04 -9.03 -4.94
N GLY A 113 13.16 -9.75 -4.85
CA GLY A 113 14.48 -9.12 -4.83
C GLY A 113 14.88 -8.54 -3.47
N ALA A 114 14.20 -8.92 -2.38
CA ALA A 114 14.67 -8.64 -1.03
C ALA A 114 16.02 -9.33 -0.76
N THR A 115 17.03 -8.55 -0.34
CA THR A 115 18.35 -9.04 0.09
C THR A 115 18.43 -9.20 1.61
N TRP A 116 17.56 -8.52 2.35
CA TRP A 116 17.39 -8.62 3.79
C TRP A 116 15.95 -8.27 4.19
N HIS A 117 15.47 -8.81 5.31
CA HIS A 117 14.22 -8.40 5.96
C HIS A 117 14.31 -8.62 7.46
N GLY A 118 13.51 -7.89 8.22
CA GLY A 118 13.44 -8.08 9.66
C GLY A 118 12.54 -7.09 10.38
N PHE A 119 12.51 -7.25 11.70
CA PHE A 119 11.84 -6.36 12.64
C PHE A 119 12.79 -5.24 13.06
N VAL A 120 12.28 -4.02 13.08
CA VAL A 120 12.97 -2.81 13.54
C VAL A 120 12.08 -2.08 14.54
N ASP A 121 12.61 -1.13 15.31
CA ASP A 121 11.87 -0.41 16.36
C ASP A 121 10.53 0.20 15.87
N ARG A 122 10.48 0.65 14.61
CA ARG A 122 9.28 1.27 14.01
C ARG A 122 8.31 0.27 13.37
N GLY A 123 8.70 -0.99 13.17
CA GLY A 123 7.87 -1.98 12.50
C GLY A 123 8.65 -3.00 11.69
N ILE A 124 8.19 -3.28 10.48
CA ILE A 124 8.80 -4.30 9.60
C ILE A 124 9.53 -3.61 8.46
N ALA A 125 10.76 -4.04 8.18
CA ALA A 125 11.59 -3.48 7.13
C ALA A 125 12.15 -4.57 6.21
N TYR A 126 12.49 -4.16 4.99
CA TYR A 126 13.27 -4.98 4.06
C TYR A 126 14.30 -4.13 3.31
N ARG A 127 15.30 -4.80 2.76
CA ARG A 127 16.28 -4.21 1.85
C ARG A 127 16.13 -4.83 0.47
N ASN A 128 16.14 -4.01 -0.58
CA ASN A 128 16.00 -4.49 -1.95
C ASN A 128 17.35 -4.55 -2.68
N GLN A 129 17.43 -5.39 -3.72
CA GLN A 129 18.61 -5.58 -4.57
C GLN A 129 18.89 -4.42 -5.55
N HIS A 130 17.95 -3.49 -5.73
CA HIS A 130 18.03 -2.46 -6.77
C HIS A 130 18.87 -1.26 -6.35
N ASN A 131 18.73 -0.84 -5.09
CA ASN A 131 19.47 0.31 -4.54
C ASN A 131 20.15 0.02 -3.20
N ASP A 132 20.03 -1.20 -2.66
CA ASP A 132 20.55 -1.59 -1.34
C ASP A 132 20.01 -0.73 -0.18
N SER A 133 18.98 0.07 -0.41
CA SER A 133 18.29 0.85 0.61
C SER A 133 17.36 -0.03 1.42
N THR A 134 17.18 0.35 2.69
CA THR A 134 16.24 -0.31 3.61
C THR A 134 14.95 0.50 3.65
N TRP A 135 13.82 -0.19 3.50
CA TRP A 135 12.49 0.39 3.37
C TRP A 135 11.60 -0.15 4.48
N LEU A 136 10.88 0.75 5.14
CA LEU A 136 9.79 0.39 6.04
C LEU A 136 8.63 -0.10 5.18
N ILE A 137 8.16 -1.32 5.44
CA ILE A 137 7.04 -1.94 4.71
C ILE A 137 5.79 -2.09 5.56
N TYR A 138 5.93 -1.94 6.87
CA TYR A 138 4.83 -1.79 7.80
C TYR A 138 5.24 -0.87 8.94
N ASP A 139 4.49 0.20 9.15
CA ASP A 139 4.64 1.14 10.27
C ASP A 139 3.72 0.72 11.40
N ALA A 140 4.29 0.29 12.52
CA ALA A 140 3.54 -0.19 13.67
C ALA A 140 2.76 0.93 14.41
N ALA A 141 3.25 2.19 14.35
CA ALA A 141 2.59 3.30 15.03
C ALA A 141 1.31 3.74 14.30
N ASN A 142 1.34 3.67 12.97
CA ASN A 142 0.22 4.02 12.11
C ASN A 142 -0.62 2.81 11.68
N GLU A 143 -0.19 1.60 12.05
CA GLU A 143 -0.74 0.32 11.63
C GLU A 143 -0.97 0.16 10.12
N THR A 144 -0.06 0.72 9.31
CA THR A 144 -0.23 0.81 7.86
C THR A 144 0.97 0.27 7.10
N ALA A 145 0.72 -0.37 5.96
CA ALA A 145 1.75 -0.66 4.97
C ALA A 145 2.26 0.65 4.35
N THR A 146 3.56 0.71 4.11
CA THR A 146 4.24 1.91 3.63
C THR A 146 5.37 1.55 2.67
N SER A 147 5.92 2.56 2.01
CA SER A 147 7.08 2.47 1.13
C SER A 147 8.04 3.61 1.44
N GLU A 148 8.21 3.87 2.73
CA GLU A 148 9.11 4.91 3.24
C GLU A 148 10.53 4.34 3.33
N GLU A 149 11.50 5.03 2.72
CA GLU A 149 12.90 4.69 2.88
C GLU A 149 13.34 4.99 4.32
N LEU A 150 13.87 3.99 5.02
CA LEU A 150 14.52 4.18 6.31
C LEU A 150 15.92 4.73 6.05
N LEU A 151 16.04 6.05 6.16
CA LEU A 151 17.33 6.72 6.16
C LEU A 151 18.08 6.32 7.43
N VAL A 152 18.94 5.30 7.31
CA VAL A 152 19.87 4.95 8.37
C VAL A 152 20.89 6.09 8.45
N THR A 153 20.73 6.99 9.44
CA THR A 153 21.85 7.83 9.86
C THR A 153 22.93 6.92 10.44
N VAL A 154 23.99 6.72 9.67
CA VAL A 154 25.29 6.23 10.15
C VAL A 154 25.87 7.14 11.22
#